data_AF-A0A4Q4T1V5-F1
#
_entry.id   AF-A0A4Q4T1V5-F1
#
_cell.length_a   1.000
_cell.length_b   1.000
_cell.length_c   1.000
_cell.angle_alpha   90.00
_cell.angle_beta   90.00
_cell.angle_gamma   90.00
#
_symmetry.space_group_name_H-M   'P 1'
#
loop_
_entity.id
_entity.type
_entity.pdbx_description
1 polymer ?
#
loop_
_entity_poly.entity_id
_entity_poly.type
_entity_poly.pdbx_seq_one_letter_code
_entity_poly.pdbx_strand_id
1 'polypeptide(L)'
;MRLIDVDSYEIHEVVADQIPAYAILSHCWGEAEVSLSDIQNGEAKGKLGFQKIYYACEQAKRDFLKWVWVDTCCIDKTSSAELSEAINSMYQWYGEAIACYVYLSDITFGSHAPLGASRWFTRGWTLQELVAPEEVQFFNKHWKWIGLRDEMSELLEGVTGIPGAVLSGRETPLKHTVAARMSWASNRSCTRVEDIAYCLLGLFDVNLPLIYEEGKKAFIRLQEEILRQTVDQTLLAWTVDSNSPQAWTRVGVLAESPANFASCGGPFEISQGELEALEYDTTGFGDIWSPSSPPTARQHR
;
A
#
# COMPACT_ATOMS: atom_id res chain seq x y z
N MET A 1 -5.10 -17.87 0.00
CA MET A 1 -4.06 -17.29 -0.89
C MET A 1 -3.35 -18.40 -1.66
N ARG A 2 -2.54 -18.10 -2.68
CA ARG A 2 -1.70 -19.10 -3.37
C ARG A 2 -0.22 -18.80 -3.17
N LEU A 3 0.59 -19.85 -3.03
CA LEU A 3 2.04 -19.77 -2.84
C LEU A 3 2.77 -20.66 -3.83
N ILE A 4 3.97 -20.25 -4.23
CA ILE A 4 4.87 -20.99 -5.12
C ILE A 4 5.81 -21.82 -4.25
N ASP A 5 5.88 -23.13 -4.49
CA ASP A 5 6.91 -23.99 -3.91
C ASP A 5 8.27 -23.69 -4.57
N VAL A 6 9.28 -23.36 -3.76
CA VAL A 6 10.58 -22.90 -4.26
C VAL A 6 11.37 -23.97 -5.02
N ASP A 7 11.08 -25.25 -4.80
CA ASP A 7 11.78 -26.37 -5.43
C ASP A 7 11.10 -26.77 -6.76
N SER A 8 9.77 -26.90 -6.77
CA SER A 8 9.01 -27.34 -7.95
C SER A 8 8.60 -26.19 -8.88
N TYR A 9 8.49 -24.97 -8.35
CA TYR A 9 7.84 -23.81 -8.99
C TYR A 9 6.35 -23.99 -9.25
N GLU A 10 5.72 -24.98 -8.62
CA GLU A 10 4.29 -25.21 -8.70
C GLU A 10 3.55 -24.29 -7.72
N ILE A 11 2.32 -23.93 -8.08
CA ILE A 11 1.44 -23.13 -7.24
C ILE A 11 0.55 -24.03 -6.39
N HIS A 12 0.46 -23.71 -5.11
CA HIS A 12 -0.39 -24.36 -4.13
C HIS A 12 -1.36 -23.36 -3.52
N GLU A 13 -2.63 -23.75 -3.43
CA GLU A 13 -3.64 -22.98 -2.70
C GLU A 13 -3.58 -23.29 -1.21
N VAL A 14 -3.59 -22.24 -0.41
CA VAL A 14 -3.49 -22.31 1.05
C VAL A 14 -4.66 -21.53 1.66
N VAL A 15 -5.34 -22.20 2.59
CA VAL A 15 -6.45 -21.63 3.36
C VAL A 15 -5.92 -20.69 4.44
N ALA A 16 -6.69 -19.66 4.79
CA ALA A 16 -6.25 -18.55 5.65
C ALA A 16 -5.66 -19.01 7.01
N ASP A 17 -6.25 -20.01 7.66
CA ASP A 17 -5.79 -20.49 8.98
C ASP A 17 -4.52 -21.37 8.94
N GLN A 18 -3.95 -21.58 7.75
CA GLN A 18 -2.83 -22.51 7.54
C GLN A 18 -1.72 -21.91 6.67
N ILE A 19 -1.62 -20.58 6.61
CA ILE A 19 -0.57 -19.90 5.82
C ILE A 19 0.80 -20.24 6.43
N PRO A 20 1.68 -20.97 5.73
CA PRO A 20 3.04 -21.27 6.21
C PRO A 20 3.92 -20.02 6.09
N ALA A 21 5.07 -20.02 6.76
CA ALA A 21 6.10 -18.99 6.54
C ALA A 21 6.49 -18.90 5.06
N TYR A 22 6.52 -17.68 4.53
CA TYR A 22 6.74 -17.39 3.11
C TYR A 22 7.52 -16.09 2.92
N ALA A 23 8.21 -15.98 1.79
CA ALA A 23 8.72 -14.71 1.27
C ALA A 23 7.73 -14.12 0.26
N ILE A 24 7.83 -12.82 0.02
CA ILE A 24 7.00 -12.10 -0.94
C ILE A 24 7.87 -11.32 -1.92
N LEU A 25 7.54 -11.38 -3.22
CA LEU A 25 8.26 -10.64 -4.26
C LEU A 25 7.53 -9.32 -4.57
N SER A 26 8.25 -8.23 -4.39
CA SER A 26 7.86 -6.89 -4.83
C SER A 26 8.63 -6.53 -6.11
N HIS A 27 7.91 -6.18 -7.16
CA HIS A 27 8.52 -5.77 -8.43
C HIS A 27 7.61 -4.81 -9.21
N CYS A 28 8.23 -4.04 -10.11
CA CYS A 28 7.46 -3.37 -11.14
C CYS A 28 7.18 -4.32 -12.30
N TRP A 29 5.92 -4.43 -12.71
CA TRP A 29 5.55 -5.27 -13.86
C TRP A 29 6.29 -4.81 -15.12
N GLY A 30 6.85 -5.76 -15.85
CA GLY A 30 7.60 -5.57 -17.07
C GLY A 30 6.99 -6.35 -18.24
N GLU A 31 7.85 -6.74 -19.18
CA GLU A 31 7.44 -7.50 -20.36
C GLU A 31 7.30 -9.00 -20.04
N ALA A 32 6.30 -9.64 -20.66
CA ALA A 32 6.04 -11.08 -20.56
C ALA A 32 5.98 -11.58 -19.10
N GLU A 33 5.13 -10.94 -18.30
CA GLU A 33 4.81 -11.38 -16.95
C GLU A 33 4.22 -12.79 -16.92
N VAL A 34 4.57 -13.54 -15.88
CA VAL A 34 4.03 -14.89 -15.63
C VAL A 34 2.70 -14.75 -14.92
N SER A 35 1.64 -15.27 -15.52
CA SER A 35 0.31 -15.38 -14.96
C SER A 35 0.12 -16.72 -14.22
N LEU A 36 -1.00 -16.84 -13.50
CA LEU A 36 -1.41 -18.10 -12.88
C LEU A 36 -1.54 -19.23 -13.91
N SER A 37 -2.17 -18.95 -15.06
CA SER A 37 -2.36 -19.93 -16.12
C SER A 37 -1.04 -20.43 -16.70
N ASP A 38 -0.02 -19.57 -16.80
CA ASP A 38 1.29 -19.96 -17.32
C ASP A 38 1.99 -20.98 -16.42
N ILE A 39 1.86 -20.83 -15.09
CA ILE A 39 2.41 -21.80 -14.13
C ILE A 39 1.63 -23.11 -14.23
N GLN A 40 0.30 -23.06 -14.23
CA GLN A 40 -0.55 -24.26 -14.32
C GLN A 40 -0.33 -25.05 -15.61
N ASN A 41 -0.06 -24.36 -16.73
CA ASN A 41 0.20 -24.99 -18.02
C ASN A 41 1.67 -25.41 -18.21
N GLY A 42 2.56 -25.11 -17.26
CA GLY A 42 3.99 -25.39 -17.37
C GLY A 42 4.75 -24.49 -18.38
N GLU A 43 4.15 -23.38 -18.78
CA GLU A 43 4.69 -22.43 -19.77
C GLU A 43 5.53 -21.31 -19.14
N ALA A 44 5.44 -21.14 -17.82
CA ALA A 44 6.11 -20.07 -17.08
C ALA A 44 7.61 -19.97 -17.39
N LYS A 45 8.34 -21.09 -17.43
CA LYS A 45 9.80 -21.12 -17.65
C LYS A 45 10.25 -20.53 -18.98
N GLY A 46 9.36 -20.44 -19.97
CA GLY A 46 9.64 -19.84 -21.27
C GLY A 46 9.51 -18.31 -21.30
N LYS A 47 8.96 -17.68 -20.25
CA LYS A 47 8.70 -16.24 -20.20
C LYS A 47 9.83 -15.47 -19.54
N LEU A 48 10.09 -14.26 -20.03
CA LEU A 48 11.10 -13.37 -19.45
C LEU A 48 10.78 -13.01 -17.99
N GLY A 49 9.50 -12.82 -17.66
CA GLY A 49 9.04 -12.56 -16.29
C GLY A 49 9.34 -13.67 -15.29
N PHE A 50 9.66 -14.90 -15.75
CA PHE A 50 9.99 -16.01 -14.86
C PHE A 50 11.34 -15.83 -14.15
N GLN A 51 12.26 -15.08 -14.75
CA GLN A 51 13.61 -14.92 -14.21
C GLN A 51 13.61 -14.36 -12.78
N LYS A 52 12.77 -13.37 -12.48
CA LYS A 52 12.63 -12.80 -11.13
C LYS A 52 11.96 -13.77 -10.14
N ILE A 53 11.02 -14.62 -10.61
CA ILE A 53 10.40 -15.65 -9.79
C ILE A 53 11.43 -16.71 -9.41
N TYR A 54 12.22 -17.15 -10.39
CA TYR A 54 13.35 -18.04 -10.17
C TYR A 54 14.31 -17.48 -9.12
N TYR A 55 14.74 -16.22 -9.29
CA TYR A 55 15.64 -15.62 -8.31
C TYR A 55 15.01 -15.44 -6.92
N ALA A 56 13.73 -15.08 -6.83
CA ALA A 56 13.01 -15.01 -5.57
C ALA A 56 12.95 -16.38 -4.87
N CYS A 57 12.71 -17.47 -5.61
CA CYS A 57 12.73 -18.82 -5.06
C CYS A 57 14.13 -19.23 -4.58
N GLU A 58 15.17 -18.92 -5.35
CA GLU A 58 16.55 -19.18 -4.95
C GLU A 58 16.98 -18.35 -3.74
N GLN A 59 16.47 -17.13 -3.59
CA GLN A 59 16.69 -16.31 -2.40
C GLN A 59 15.93 -16.88 -1.19
N ALA A 60 14.66 -17.24 -1.36
CA ALA A 60 13.85 -17.89 -0.32
C ALA A 60 14.54 -19.16 0.22
N LYS A 61 15.14 -19.99 -0.65
CA LYS A 61 15.94 -21.14 -0.20
C LYS A 61 17.12 -20.76 0.68
N ARG A 62 17.82 -19.67 0.35
CA ARG A 62 18.95 -19.16 1.17
C ARG A 62 18.49 -18.65 2.52
N ASP A 63 17.28 -18.10 2.56
CA ASP A 63 16.63 -17.59 3.78
C ASP A 63 15.80 -18.67 4.49
N PHE A 64 15.95 -19.94 4.09
CA PHE A 64 15.28 -21.13 4.67
C PHE A 64 13.74 -21.12 4.57
N LEU A 65 13.19 -20.47 3.55
CA LEU A 65 11.77 -20.40 3.25
C LEU A 65 11.40 -21.34 2.10
N LYS A 66 10.30 -22.08 2.27
CA LYS A 66 9.80 -23.03 1.26
C LYS A 66 8.83 -22.38 0.26
N TRP A 67 8.30 -21.21 0.59
CA TRP A 67 7.19 -20.62 -0.13
C TRP A 67 7.49 -19.19 -0.56
N VAL A 68 7.09 -18.83 -1.78
CA VAL A 68 7.15 -17.46 -2.29
C VAL A 68 5.77 -17.04 -2.80
N TRP A 69 5.37 -15.82 -2.49
CA TRP A 69 4.20 -15.18 -3.09
C TRP A 69 4.61 -14.15 -4.14
N VAL A 70 3.90 -14.13 -5.28
CA VAL A 70 4.11 -13.17 -6.37
C VAL A 70 2.76 -12.76 -6.95
N ASP A 71 2.44 -11.46 -6.90
CA ASP A 71 1.13 -10.91 -7.31
C ASP A 71 0.72 -11.26 -8.74
N THR A 72 1.68 -11.44 -9.66
CA THR A 72 1.39 -11.72 -11.06
C THR A 72 0.79 -13.09 -11.31
N CYS A 73 1.16 -14.08 -10.51
CA CYS A 73 0.75 -15.47 -10.71
C CYS A 73 0.07 -16.10 -9.49
N CYS A 74 0.15 -15.52 -8.29
CA CYS A 74 -0.56 -16.02 -7.11
C CYS A 74 -2.02 -15.54 -7.04
N ILE A 75 -2.37 -14.47 -7.75
CA ILE A 75 -3.73 -13.93 -7.83
C ILE A 75 -4.34 -14.30 -9.19
N ASP A 76 -5.54 -14.88 -9.19
CA ASP A 76 -6.34 -15.04 -10.39
C ASP A 76 -7.01 -13.71 -10.75
N LYS A 77 -6.38 -13.00 -11.68
CA LYS A 77 -6.88 -11.71 -12.18
C LYS A 77 -8.09 -11.84 -13.10
N THR A 78 -8.49 -13.06 -13.47
CA THR A 78 -9.69 -13.31 -14.29
C THR A 78 -10.94 -13.42 -13.41
N SER A 79 -10.78 -13.71 -12.13
CA SER A 79 -11.84 -13.71 -11.13
C SER A 79 -11.92 -12.34 -10.45
N SER A 80 -12.97 -11.58 -10.73
CA SER A 80 -13.17 -10.26 -10.09
C SER A 80 -13.37 -10.37 -8.58
N ALA A 81 -14.00 -11.45 -8.10
CA ALA A 81 -14.16 -11.73 -6.68
C ALA A 81 -12.80 -11.94 -6.01
N GLU A 82 -11.97 -12.82 -6.58
CA GLU A 82 -10.64 -13.10 -6.03
C GLU A 82 -9.73 -11.88 -6.11
N LEU A 83 -9.75 -11.13 -7.22
CA LEU A 83 -9.00 -9.89 -7.34
C LEU A 83 -9.40 -8.86 -6.27
N SER A 84 -10.69 -8.75 -5.97
CA SER A 84 -11.21 -7.88 -4.92
C SER A 84 -10.74 -8.30 -3.54
N GLU A 85 -10.83 -9.59 -3.23
CA GLU A 85 -10.32 -10.15 -1.97
C GLU A 85 -8.81 -9.92 -1.84
N ALA A 86 -8.05 -10.20 -2.90
CA ALA A 86 -6.61 -10.07 -2.91
C ALA A 86 -6.13 -8.63 -2.70
N ILE A 87 -6.77 -7.65 -3.33
CA ILE A 87 -6.41 -6.23 -3.15
C ILE A 87 -6.72 -5.77 -1.72
N ASN A 88 -7.85 -6.19 -1.15
CA ASN A 88 -8.21 -5.85 0.23
C ASN A 88 -7.29 -6.53 1.26
N SER A 89 -6.69 -7.67 0.93
CA SER A 89 -5.78 -8.41 1.83
C SER A 89 -4.29 -8.16 1.56
N MET A 90 -3.93 -7.42 0.51
CA MET A 90 -2.55 -7.34 0.03
C MET A 90 -1.60 -6.77 1.08
N TYR A 91 -2.01 -5.70 1.79
CA TYR A 91 -1.21 -5.09 2.85
C TYR A 91 -0.90 -6.10 3.96
N GLN A 92 -1.90 -6.88 4.40
CA GLN A 92 -1.71 -7.93 5.40
C GLN A 92 -0.76 -9.02 4.88
N TRP A 93 -0.90 -9.45 3.63
CA TRP A 93 0.02 -10.44 3.06
C TRP A 93 1.47 -9.94 2.98
N TYR A 94 1.67 -8.65 2.69
CA TYR A 94 3.01 -8.06 2.78
C TYR A 94 3.50 -7.98 4.24
N GLY A 95 2.64 -7.65 5.19
CA GLY A 95 2.99 -7.54 6.61
C GLY A 95 3.28 -8.89 7.29
N GLU A 96 2.66 -9.98 6.84
CA GLU A 96 2.84 -11.33 7.39
C GLU A 96 3.97 -12.13 6.71
N ALA A 97 4.50 -11.63 5.59
CA ALA A 97 5.63 -12.27 4.93
C ALA A 97 6.90 -12.16 5.80
N ILE A 98 7.69 -13.24 5.85
CA ILE A 98 8.95 -13.27 6.60
C ILE A 98 9.99 -12.32 5.99
N ALA A 99 10.02 -12.24 4.66
CA ALA A 99 10.89 -11.34 3.93
C ALA A 99 10.22 -10.84 2.65
N CYS A 100 10.34 -9.54 2.38
CA CYS A 100 9.96 -8.92 1.12
C CYS A 100 11.19 -8.69 0.25
N TYR A 101 11.27 -9.40 -0.87
CA TYR A 101 12.32 -9.21 -1.86
C TYR A 101 11.91 -8.15 -2.86
N VAL A 102 12.60 -7.00 -2.85
CA VAL A 102 12.37 -5.92 -3.79
C VAL A 102 13.32 -6.06 -4.97
N TYR A 103 12.76 -6.34 -6.15
CA TYR A 103 13.52 -6.45 -7.40
C TYR A 103 13.50 -5.16 -8.21
N LEU A 104 14.63 -4.46 -8.23
CA LEU A 104 14.83 -3.21 -8.96
C LEU A 104 15.39 -3.47 -10.37
N SER A 105 14.47 -3.77 -11.30
CA SER A 105 14.80 -4.13 -12.69
C SER A 105 15.58 -3.07 -13.50
N ASP A 106 15.60 -1.82 -13.04
CA ASP A 106 16.20 -0.65 -13.67
C ASP A 106 17.49 -0.16 -12.98
N ILE A 107 17.90 -0.81 -11.88
CA ILE A 107 19.17 -0.55 -11.21
C ILE A 107 20.18 -1.63 -11.62
N THR A 108 21.29 -1.23 -12.23
CA THR A 108 22.34 -2.16 -12.72
C THR A 108 23.55 -2.27 -11.78
N PHE A 109 23.80 -1.23 -11.01
CA PHE A 109 24.94 -1.16 -10.09
C PHE A 109 24.57 -1.78 -8.73
N GLY A 110 25.57 -2.28 -8.00
CA GLY A 110 25.40 -2.78 -6.63
C GLY A 110 25.62 -1.69 -5.58
N SER A 111 25.35 -0.43 -5.93
CA SER A 111 25.54 0.73 -5.05
C SER A 111 24.21 1.39 -4.72
N HIS A 112 24.12 1.99 -3.53
CA HIS A 112 22.93 2.71 -3.05
C HIS A 112 22.52 3.92 -3.91
N ALA A 113 23.34 4.36 -4.86
CA ALA A 113 23.04 5.50 -5.72
C ALA A 113 23.08 5.11 -7.19
N PRO A 114 22.09 5.53 -8.01
CA PRO A 114 20.89 6.29 -7.62
C PRO A 114 19.68 5.38 -7.34
N LEU A 115 19.52 4.87 -6.10
CA LEU A 115 18.37 4.01 -5.72
C LEU A 115 17.03 4.72 -5.96
N GLY A 116 16.94 6.01 -5.60
CA GLY A 116 15.75 6.82 -5.80
C GLY A 116 15.38 7.12 -7.26
N ALA A 117 16.27 6.83 -8.23
CA ALA A 117 15.93 6.93 -9.65
C ALA A 117 15.14 5.70 -10.15
N SER A 118 15.02 4.63 -9.35
CA SER A 118 14.23 3.48 -9.73
C SER A 118 12.75 3.84 -9.83
N ARG A 119 12.11 3.39 -10.92
CA ARG A 119 10.67 3.48 -11.12
C ARG A 119 9.88 2.79 -9.99
N TRP A 120 10.51 1.89 -9.24
CA TRP A 120 9.87 1.23 -8.10
C TRP A 120 9.35 2.24 -7.07
N PHE A 121 10.07 3.32 -6.79
CA PHE A 121 9.65 4.33 -5.82
C PHE A 121 8.52 5.25 -6.32
N THR A 122 8.18 5.21 -7.61
CA THR A 122 7.14 6.04 -8.21
C THR A 122 5.85 5.28 -8.51
N ARG A 123 5.78 3.97 -8.19
CA ARG A 123 4.56 3.16 -8.33
C ARG A 123 3.71 3.26 -7.06
N GLY A 124 2.39 3.32 -7.21
CA GLY A 124 1.47 3.38 -6.06
C GLY A 124 1.53 2.13 -5.18
N TRP A 125 1.36 0.96 -5.79
CA TRP A 125 1.36 -0.34 -5.09
C TRP A 125 2.61 -0.60 -4.24
N THR A 126 3.79 -0.17 -4.69
CA THR A 126 5.04 -0.39 -3.95
C THR A 126 5.14 0.39 -2.64
N LEU A 127 4.19 1.29 -2.32
CA LEU A 127 4.15 1.98 -1.04
C LEU A 127 3.85 0.99 0.10
N GLN A 128 2.78 0.21 -0.03
CA GLN A 128 2.46 -0.81 0.96
C GLN A 128 3.52 -1.92 0.98
N GLU A 129 4.13 -2.23 -0.16
CA GLU A 129 5.21 -3.24 -0.25
C GLU A 129 6.49 -2.77 0.46
N LEU A 130 6.67 -1.45 0.59
CA LEU A 130 7.77 -0.84 1.35
C LEU A 130 7.46 -0.76 2.85
N VAL A 131 6.22 -0.45 3.21
CA VAL A 131 5.84 -0.06 4.58
C VAL A 131 5.33 -1.25 5.40
N ALA A 132 4.56 -2.15 4.79
CA ALA A 132 3.89 -3.23 5.52
C ALA A 132 4.84 -4.32 6.04
N PRO A 133 5.82 -4.84 5.25
CA PRO A 133 6.68 -5.93 5.72
C PRO A 133 7.61 -5.52 6.85
N GLU A 134 7.93 -6.45 7.74
CA GLU A 134 8.95 -6.25 8.78
C GLU A 134 10.36 -6.18 8.16
N GLU A 135 10.69 -7.13 7.29
CA GLU A 135 11.97 -7.20 6.58
C GLU A 135 11.81 -6.95 5.07
N VAL A 136 12.57 -5.99 4.55
CA VAL A 136 12.60 -5.65 3.12
C VAL A 136 14.04 -5.66 2.63
N GLN A 137 14.33 -6.54 1.68
CA GLN A 137 15.65 -6.75 1.08
C GLN A 137 15.66 -6.24 -0.36
N PHE A 138 16.59 -5.35 -0.70
CA PHE A 138 16.68 -4.78 -2.04
C PHE A 138 17.69 -5.54 -2.91
N PHE A 139 17.27 -5.88 -4.12
CA PHE A 139 18.10 -6.51 -5.15
C PHE A 139 18.07 -5.71 -6.44
N ASN A 140 19.21 -5.64 -7.13
CA ASN A 140 19.30 -4.96 -8.42
C ASN A 140 18.87 -5.88 -9.59
N LYS A 141 18.95 -5.38 -10.83
CA LYS A 141 18.60 -6.11 -12.07
C LYS A 141 19.31 -7.46 -12.23
N HIS A 142 20.49 -7.62 -11.64
CA HIS A 142 21.28 -8.85 -11.69
C HIS A 142 21.11 -9.73 -10.44
N TRP A 143 20.07 -9.46 -9.64
CA TRP A 143 19.82 -10.08 -8.34
C TRP A 143 21.01 -9.97 -7.36
N LYS A 144 21.75 -8.87 -7.46
CA LYS A 144 22.78 -8.55 -6.47
C LYS A 144 22.14 -7.78 -5.33
N TRP A 145 22.42 -8.25 -4.11
CA TRP A 145 22.02 -7.59 -2.88
C TRP A 145 22.51 -6.13 -2.85
N ILE A 146 21.62 -5.21 -2.46
CA ILE A 146 21.89 -3.78 -2.31
C ILE A 146 21.93 -3.40 -0.83
N GLY A 147 20.97 -3.88 -0.02
CA GLY A 147 20.82 -3.45 1.37
C GLY A 147 19.46 -3.84 1.96
N LEU A 148 19.34 -3.74 3.28
CA LEU A 148 18.07 -3.80 4.00
C LEU A 148 17.41 -2.41 4.07
N ARG A 149 16.07 -2.37 4.12
CA ARG A 149 15.32 -1.12 4.30
C ARG A 149 15.73 -0.37 5.57
N ASP A 150 15.89 -1.08 6.68
CA ASP A 150 16.26 -0.49 7.98
C ASP A 150 17.64 0.21 7.92
N GLU A 151 18.64 -0.50 7.39
CA GLU A 151 20.00 0.02 7.18
C GLU A 151 20.04 1.24 6.25
N MET A 152 19.09 1.32 5.31
CA MET A 152 18.98 2.40 4.33
C MET A 152 17.89 3.43 4.69
N SER A 153 17.36 3.42 5.92
CA SER A 153 16.20 4.25 6.30
C SER A 153 16.39 5.74 6.03
N GLU A 154 17.56 6.32 6.35
CA GLU A 154 17.86 7.75 6.08
C GLU A 154 17.87 8.08 4.58
N LEU A 155 18.46 7.19 3.77
CA LEU A 155 18.46 7.35 2.31
C LEU A 155 17.04 7.26 1.75
N LEU A 156 16.29 6.26 2.21
CA LEU A 156 14.93 5.99 1.76
C LEU A 156 13.94 7.07 2.21
N GLU A 157 14.15 7.69 3.37
CA GLU A 157 13.39 8.86 3.82
C GLU A 157 13.56 10.01 2.83
N GLY A 158 14.79 10.31 2.41
CA GLY A 158 15.06 11.34 1.39
C GLY A 158 14.43 11.04 0.03
N VAL A 159 14.25 9.76 -0.32
CA VAL A 159 13.62 9.33 -1.58
C VAL A 159 12.09 9.35 -1.52
N THR A 160 11.53 8.94 -0.38
CA THR A 160 10.10 8.61 -0.27
C THR A 160 9.29 9.61 0.54
N GLY A 161 9.94 10.42 1.38
CA GLY A 161 9.29 11.27 2.37
C GLY A 161 8.67 10.51 3.53
N ILE A 162 8.90 9.20 3.64
CA ILE A 162 8.45 8.37 4.76
C ILE A 162 9.48 8.50 5.89
N PRO A 163 9.09 8.84 7.12
CA PRO A 163 10.03 8.97 8.23
C PRO A 163 10.91 7.73 8.40
N GLY A 164 12.21 7.92 8.61
CA GLY A 164 13.16 6.83 8.81
C GLY A 164 12.77 5.93 10.00
N ALA A 165 12.10 6.48 11.01
CA ALA A 165 11.55 5.71 12.14
C ALA A 165 10.51 4.66 11.69
N VAL A 166 9.63 5.01 10.75
CA VAL A 166 8.67 4.07 10.13
C VAL A 166 9.40 3.03 9.29
N LEU A 167 10.37 3.46 8.46
CA LEU A 167 11.14 2.55 7.60
C LEU A 167 12.06 1.59 8.38
N SER A 168 12.49 1.98 9.58
CA SER A 168 13.23 1.10 10.50
C SER A 168 12.35 0.19 11.34
N GLY A 169 11.01 0.29 11.23
CA GLY A 169 10.08 -0.46 12.09
C GLY A 169 10.02 0.03 13.54
N ARG A 170 10.71 1.12 13.90
CA ARG A 170 10.68 1.72 15.24
C ARG A 170 9.35 2.41 15.55
N GLU A 171 8.62 2.83 14.52
CA GLU A 171 7.30 3.45 14.63
C GLU A 171 6.29 2.85 13.66
N THR A 172 5.04 2.72 14.12
CA THR A 172 3.92 2.31 13.27
C THR A 172 3.41 3.50 12.44
N PRO A 173 3.01 3.28 11.17
CA PRO A 173 2.35 4.29 10.36
C PRO A 173 1.16 4.97 11.06
N LEU A 174 0.45 4.26 11.94
CA LEU A 174 -0.74 4.76 12.64
C LEU A 174 -0.44 5.95 13.59
N LYS A 175 0.81 6.15 14.00
CA LYS A 175 1.22 7.33 14.80
C LYS A 175 1.25 8.63 13.99
N HIS A 176 1.20 8.53 12.67
CA HIS A 176 1.22 9.68 11.78
C HIS A 176 -0.18 10.05 11.33
N THR A 177 -0.38 11.35 11.19
CA THR A 177 -1.63 11.92 10.68
C THR A 177 -2.01 11.33 9.33
N VAL A 178 -3.32 11.32 9.03
CA VAL A 178 -3.86 10.90 7.75
C VAL A 178 -3.22 11.69 6.62
N ALA A 179 -3.05 13.00 6.79
CA ALA A 179 -2.39 13.84 5.78
C ALA A 179 -0.92 13.48 5.56
N ALA A 180 -0.17 13.19 6.63
CA ALA A 180 1.21 12.75 6.51
C ALA A 180 1.30 11.40 5.78
N ARG A 181 0.48 10.41 6.15
CA ARG A 181 0.42 9.13 5.43
C ARG A 181 0.00 9.29 3.96
N MET A 182 -0.97 10.17 3.67
CA MET A 182 -1.37 10.49 2.29
C MET A 182 -0.21 11.10 1.49
N SER A 183 0.63 11.93 2.13
CA SER A 183 1.79 12.54 1.49
C SER A 183 2.83 11.51 0.99
N TRP A 184 2.92 10.34 1.61
CA TRP A 184 3.83 9.26 1.19
C TRP A 184 3.48 8.68 -0.20
N ALA A 185 2.24 8.92 -0.65
CA ALA A 185 1.75 8.55 -1.97
C ALA A 185 1.77 9.71 -2.99
N SER A 186 2.16 10.92 -2.57
CA SER A 186 2.04 12.14 -3.40
C SER A 186 2.84 12.10 -4.71
N ASN A 187 4.01 11.45 -4.70
CA ASN A 187 4.89 11.31 -5.87
C ASN A 187 4.72 9.96 -6.59
N ARG A 188 3.67 9.20 -6.26
CA ARG A 188 3.42 7.87 -6.81
C ARG A 188 2.29 7.88 -7.84
N SER A 189 2.35 6.94 -8.77
CA SER A 189 1.43 6.82 -9.89
C SER A 189 1.00 5.37 -10.12
N CYS A 190 -0.21 5.20 -10.63
CA CYS A 190 -0.78 3.91 -11.01
C CYS A 190 -1.18 3.91 -12.49
N THR A 191 -1.23 2.72 -13.10
CA THR A 191 -1.65 2.57 -14.50
C THR A 191 -3.15 2.81 -14.65
N ARG A 192 -3.95 2.23 -13.76
CA ARG A 192 -5.39 2.54 -13.66
C ARG A 192 -5.58 3.69 -12.68
N VAL A 193 -6.56 4.55 -12.95
CA VAL A 193 -6.80 5.75 -12.15
C VAL A 193 -7.27 5.38 -10.74
N GLU A 194 -8.11 4.34 -10.64
CA GLU A 194 -8.71 3.87 -9.39
C GLU A 194 -7.68 3.23 -8.45
N ASP A 195 -6.64 2.61 -9.01
CA ASP A 195 -5.59 1.93 -8.26
C ASP A 195 -4.82 2.89 -7.33
N ILE A 196 -4.88 4.22 -7.54
CA ILE A 196 -4.29 5.18 -6.60
C ILE A 196 -5.00 5.17 -5.23
N ALA A 197 -6.28 4.80 -5.21
CA ALA A 197 -7.04 4.60 -3.99
C ALA A 197 -6.82 3.18 -3.47
N TYR A 198 -6.89 2.18 -4.35
CA TYR A 198 -6.82 0.79 -3.95
C TYR A 198 -5.45 0.39 -3.37
N CYS A 199 -4.36 1.01 -3.82
CA CYS A 199 -3.03 0.75 -3.25
C CYS A 199 -2.82 1.34 -1.84
N LEU A 200 -3.78 2.10 -1.31
CA LEU A 200 -3.72 2.76 0.00
C LEU A 200 -4.63 2.10 1.03
N LEU A 201 -5.48 1.15 0.64
CA LEU A 201 -6.49 0.54 1.50
C LEU A 201 -5.91 0.06 2.83
N GLY A 202 -4.89 -0.80 2.79
CA GLY A 202 -4.32 -1.34 4.02
C GLY A 202 -3.47 -0.36 4.82
N LEU A 203 -2.89 0.68 4.20
CA LEU A 203 -2.19 1.73 4.94
C LEU A 203 -3.14 2.54 5.84
N PHE A 204 -4.42 2.62 5.43
CA PHE A 204 -5.47 3.31 6.17
C PHE A 204 -6.46 2.36 6.86
N ASP A 205 -6.21 1.05 6.83
CA ASP A 205 -7.09 0.02 7.40
C ASP A 205 -8.54 0.09 6.87
N VAL A 206 -8.68 0.29 5.55
CA VAL A 206 -9.97 0.45 4.87
C VAL A 206 -10.23 -0.70 3.93
N ASN A 207 -11.47 -1.20 3.90
CA ASN A 207 -11.95 -2.10 2.85
C ASN A 207 -12.93 -1.39 1.92
N LEU A 208 -12.75 -1.56 0.60
CA LEU A 208 -13.65 -1.00 -0.41
C LEU A 208 -13.97 -2.01 -1.52
N PRO A 209 -15.22 -2.02 -2.03
CA PRO A 209 -15.55 -2.67 -3.29
C PRO A 209 -14.75 -2.08 -4.44
N LEU A 210 -14.11 -2.94 -5.25
CA LEU A 210 -13.37 -2.51 -6.43
C LEU A 210 -14.32 -2.23 -7.60
N ILE A 211 -14.45 -0.97 -7.96
CA ILE A 211 -15.22 -0.52 -9.11
C ILE A 211 -14.26 0.14 -10.09
N TYR A 212 -13.81 -0.62 -11.09
CA TYR A 212 -13.04 -0.04 -12.19
C TYR A 212 -13.95 0.78 -13.12
N GLU A 213 -13.39 1.81 -13.75
CA GLU A 213 -14.07 2.81 -14.58
C GLU A 213 -14.83 3.91 -13.82
N GLU A 214 -14.79 3.92 -12.47
CA GLU A 214 -15.31 5.04 -11.68
C GLU A 214 -14.35 6.25 -11.64
N GLY A 215 -13.11 6.07 -12.11
CA GLY A 215 -12.08 7.11 -12.18
C GLY A 215 -11.71 7.67 -10.81
N LYS A 216 -11.61 8.99 -10.71
CA LYS A 216 -11.21 9.69 -9.47
C LYS A 216 -12.17 9.47 -8.29
N LYS A 217 -13.39 8.96 -8.53
CA LYS A 217 -14.36 8.67 -7.47
C LYS A 217 -13.85 7.62 -6.49
N ALA A 218 -13.00 6.68 -6.93
CA ALA A 218 -12.38 5.70 -6.04
C ALA A 218 -11.60 6.37 -4.91
N PHE A 219 -10.85 7.43 -5.21
CA PHE A 219 -10.07 8.18 -4.21
C PHE A 219 -10.96 9.03 -3.29
N ILE A 220 -12.10 9.50 -3.78
CA ILE A 220 -13.12 10.16 -2.94
C ILE A 220 -13.71 9.15 -1.95
N ARG A 221 -14.11 7.96 -2.41
CA ARG A 221 -14.64 6.89 -1.56
C ARG A 221 -13.63 6.43 -0.49
N LEU A 222 -12.35 6.35 -0.82
CA LEU A 222 -11.30 6.10 0.16
C LEU A 222 -11.32 7.14 1.29
N GLN A 223 -11.36 8.43 0.94
CA GLN A 223 -11.39 9.49 1.95
C GLN A 223 -12.70 9.50 2.75
N GLU A 224 -13.83 9.22 2.12
CA GLU A 224 -15.11 9.06 2.81
C GLU A 224 -15.07 7.94 3.85
N GLU A 225 -14.44 6.80 3.51
CA GLU A 225 -14.31 5.68 4.44
C GLU A 225 -13.31 5.97 5.56
N ILE A 226 -12.19 6.63 5.26
CA ILE A 226 -11.27 7.13 6.29
C ILE A 226 -12.01 8.06 7.27
N LEU A 227 -12.79 9.02 6.76
CA LEU A 227 -13.58 9.95 7.62
C LEU A 227 -14.60 9.24 8.51
N ARG A 228 -15.06 8.04 8.15
CA ARG A 228 -15.98 7.26 9.00
C ARG A 228 -15.29 6.64 10.21
N GLN A 229 -13.97 6.50 10.16
CA GLN A 229 -13.18 5.71 11.11
C GLN A 229 -12.20 6.55 11.92
N THR A 230 -12.00 7.83 11.60
CA THR A 230 -11.09 8.71 12.33
C THR A 230 -11.64 10.12 12.55
N VAL A 231 -11.19 10.75 13.65
CA VAL A 231 -11.41 12.17 13.95
C VAL A 231 -10.28 13.07 13.46
N ASP A 232 -9.26 12.50 12.80
CA ASP A 232 -8.12 13.25 12.28
C ASP A 232 -8.54 14.20 11.15
N GLN A 233 -8.67 15.48 11.49
CA GLN A 233 -9.09 16.54 10.57
C GLN A 233 -8.01 16.91 9.55
N THR A 234 -6.78 16.41 9.68
CA THR A 234 -5.70 16.72 8.74
C THR A 234 -6.01 16.20 7.33
N LEU A 235 -6.91 15.21 7.19
CA LEU A 235 -7.40 14.78 5.88
C LEU A 235 -7.98 15.93 5.05
N LEU A 236 -8.46 17.00 5.69
CA LEU A 236 -9.00 18.20 5.04
C LEU A 236 -7.95 19.30 4.81
N ALA A 237 -6.69 19.09 5.24
CA ALA A 237 -5.60 20.07 5.16
C ALA A 237 -4.79 19.99 3.85
N TRP A 238 -5.34 19.35 2.81
CA TRP A 238 -4.72 19.27 1.49
C TRP A 238 -4.70 20.63 0.80
N THR A 239 -3.78 20.79 -0.15
CA THR A 239 -3.57 22.04 -0.88
C THR A 239 -3.57 21.83 -2.39
N VAL A 240 -3.72 22.94 -3.12
CA VAL A 240 -3.55 23.00 -4.57
C VAL A 240 -2.61 24.14 -4.87
N ASP A 241 -1.75 23.97 -5.87
CA ASP A 241 -1.00 25.10 -6.42
C ASP A 241 -1.99 26.16 -6.91
N SER A 242 -1.89 27.36 -6.34
CA SER A 242 -2.71 28.51 -6.70
C SER A 242 -2.62 28.91 -8.17
N ASN A 243 -1.56 28.48 -8.86
CA ASN A 243 -1.35 28.71 -10.29
C ASN A 243 -2.01 27.65 -11.17
N SER A 244 -2.55 26.57 -10.59
CA SER A 244 -3.24 25.53 -11.35
C SER A 244 -4.60 26.05 -11.86
N PRO A 245 -4.93 25.90 -13.16
CA PRO A 245 -6.26 26.19 -13.68
C PRO A 245 -7.39 25.43 -12.96
N GLN A 246 -7.06 24.32 -12.29
CA GLN A 246 -8.01 23.50 -11.54
C GLN A 246 -8.33 24.07 -10.15
N ALA A 247 -7.57 25.04 -9.64
CA ALA A 247 -7.77 25.61 -8.30
C ALA A 247 -9.16 26.24 -8.13
N TRP A 248 -9.74 26.80 -9.21
CA TRP A 248 -11.04 27.47 -9.18
C TRP A 248 -12.21 26.60 -9.64
N THR A 249 -11.96 25.38 -10.12
CA THR A 249 -13.01 24.49 -10.68
C THR A 249 -13.40 23.35 -9.75
N ARG A 250 -12.77 23.22 -8.58
CA ARG A 250 -13.11 22.19 -7.59
C ARG A 250 -14.30 22.64 -6.74
N VAL A 251 -15.29 21.76 -6.64
CA VAL A 251 -16.57 22.00 -5.94
C VAL A 251 -16.70 21.16 -4.66
N GLY A 252 -15.68 20.33 -4.32
CA GLY A 252 -15.72 19.39 -3.20
C GLY A 252 -14.72 19.70 -2.07
N VAL A 253 -15.02 19.18 -0.88
CA VAL A 253 -14.19 19.30 0.34
C VAL A 253 -13.02 18.31 0.37
N LEU A 254 -13.11 17.21 -0.39
CA LEU A 254 -12.12 16.14 -0.45
C LEU A 254 -11.12 16.33 -1.60
N ALA A 255 -9.90 15.82 -1.41
CA ALA A 255 -8.85 15.89 -2.41
C ALA A 255 -9.16 14.95 -3.60
N GLU A 256 -8.61 15.24 -4.78
CA GLU A 256 -8.75 14.33 -5.94
C GLU A 256 -7.55 13.40 -6.14
N SER A 257 -6.48 13.60 -5.38
CA SER A 257 -5.23 12.83 -5.50
C SER A 257 -4.37 12.97 -4.25
N PRO A 258 -3.56 11.95 -3.89
CA PRO A 258 -2.51 12.07 -2.87
C PRO A 258 -1.52 13.23 -3.13
N ALA A 259 -1.33 13.64 -4.38
CA ALA A 259 -0.46 14.78 -4.74
C ALA A 259 -0.88 16.09 -4.04
N ASN A 260 -2.16 16.23 -3.68
CA ASN A 260 -2.65 17.38 -2.93
C ASN A 260 -2.16 17.41 -1.46
N PHE A 261 -1.59 16.32 -0.97
CA PHE A 261 -1.01 16.21 0.37
C PHE A 261 0.52 16.34 0.36
N ALA A 262 1.16 16.70 -0.76
CA ALA A 262 2.63 16.73 -0.87
C ALA A 262 3.31 17.61 0.20
N SER A 263 2.65 18.67 0.68
CA SER A 263 3.15 19.56 1.74
C SER A 263 2.82 19.10 3.16
N CYS A 264 2.15 17.95 3.32
CA CYS A 264 1.65 17.47 4.61
C CYS A 264 2.60 16.48 5.31
N GLY A 265 3.74 16.15 4.72
CA GLY A 265 4.72 15.21 5.30
C GLY A 265 5.53 15.75 6.49
N GLY A 266 5.25 16.97 6.95
CA GLY A 266 5.93 17.56 8.12
C GLY A 266 5.55 16.87 9.44
N PRO A 267 6.31 17.13 10.53
CA PRO A 267 6.10 16.50 11.83
C PRO A 267 4.86 17.08 12.53
N PHE A 268 3.68 16.65 12.10
CA PHE A 268 2.46 16.74 12.89
C PHE A 268 2.26 15.36 13.52
N GLU A 269 2.65 15.21 14.78
CA GLU A 269 2.42 13.99 15.57
C GLU A 269 1.01 14.06 16.18
N ILE A 270 0.26 12.95 16.08
CA ILE A 270 -0.98 12.80 16.84
C ILE A 270 -0.61 12.52 18.29
N SER A 271 -1.23 13.22 19.24
CA SER A 271 -0.94 13.01 20.66
C SER A 271 -1.46 11.64 21.13
N GLN A 272 -0.79 11.02 22.10
CA GLN A 272 -1.15 9.67 22.58
C GLN A 272 -2.61 9.57 23.09
N GLY A 273 -3.19 10.66 23.60
CA GLY A 273 -4.60 10.70 24.02
C GLY A 273 -5.62 10.71 22.87
N GLU A 274 -5.21 11.10 21.66
CA GLU A 274 -6.04 10.99 20.45
C GLU A 274 -5.97 9.58 19.84
N LEU A 275 -4.84 8.87 20.01
CA LEU A 275 -4.70 7.46 19.63
C LEU A 275 -5.55 6.53 20.50
N GLU A 276 -5.61 6.74 21.81
CA GLU A 276 -6.45 5.96 22.72
C GLU A 276 -7.96 6.14 22.46
N ALA A 277 -8.35 7.30 21.92
CA ALA A 277 -9.73 7.54 21.48
C ALA A 277 -10.10 6.76 20.22
N LEU A 278 -9.12 6.34 19.41
CA LEU A 278 -9.34 5.49 18.22
C LEU A 278 -9.50 4.01 18.58
N GLU A 279 -8.94 3.54 19.70
CA GLU A 279 -9.11 2.16 20.18
C GLU A 279 -10.48 1.92 20.87
N TYR A 280 -11.16 2.99 21.29
CA TYR A 280 -12.42 2.92 22.05
C TYR A 280 -13.63 3.50 21.30
N ASP A 281 -13.99 2.95 20.14
CA ASP A 281 -15.41 2.94 19.74
C ASP A 281 -15.76 1.76 18.83
N THR A 282 -15.89 0.57 19.40
CA THR A 282 -16.56 -0.57 18.74
C THR A 282 -17.84 -1.01 19.45
N THR A 283 -18.31 -0.27 20.47
CA THR A 283 -19.53 -0.64 21.22
C THR A 283 -20.45 0.53 21.62
N GLY A 284 -20.37 1.69 20.96
CA GLY A 284 -21.17 2.88 21.29
C GLY A 284 -22.47 3.11 20.50
N PHE A 285 -23.14 2.08 19.99
CA PHE A 285 -24.50 2.27 19.45
C PHE A 285 -25.51 2.47 20.59
N GLY A 286 -25.85 3.73 20.88
CA GLY A 286 -27.02 4.09 21.68
C GLY A 286 -26.85 5.41 22.44
N ASP A 287 -27.78 6.34 22.22
CA ASP A 287 -28.08 7.47 23.11
C ASP A 287 -27.34 8.81 22.94
N ILE A 288 -27.19 9.32 21.70
CA ILE A 288 -26.86 10.75 21.49
C ILE A 288 -28.04 11.59 20.92
N TRP A 289 -29.22 11.01 20.68
CA TRP A 289 -30.38 11.80 20.25
C TRP A 289 -31.64 11.51 21.06
N SER A 290 -31.87 12.34 22.08
CA SER A 290 -33.20 12.61 22.64
C SER A 290 -33.61 14.04 22.28
N PRO A 291 -34.70 14.28 21.52
CA PRO A 291 -35.12 15.62 21.16
C PRO A 291 -35.86 16.27 22.33
N SER A 292 -35.19 17.10 23.12
CA SER A 292 -35.85 17.95 24.11
C SER A 292 -36.42 19.22 23.46
N SER A 293 -37.73 19.15 23.16
CA SER A 293 -38.77 20.20 23.08
C SER A 293 -38.54 21.49 22.25
N PRO A 294 -39.56 21.97 21.48
CA PRO A 294 -39.44 23.15 20.64
C PRO A 294 -39.50 24.47 21.45
N PRO A 295 -38.92 25.58 20.94
CA PRO A 295 -38.91 26.85 21.63
C PRO A 295 -40.30 27.51 21.63
N THR A 296 -40.72 27.98 22.80
CA THR A 296 -41.95 28.75 23.01
C THR A 296 -41.90 30.10 22.33
N ALA A 297 -42.96 30.43 21.58
CA ALA A 297 -43.15 31.69 20.90
C ALA A 297 -43.20 32.88 21.88
N ARG A 298 -42.36 33.90 21.64
CA ARG A 298 -42.47 35.21 22.29
C ARG A 298 -43.70 35.94 21.74
N GLN A 299 -44.67 36.22 22.60
CA GLN A 299 -45.72 37.20 22.33
C GLN A 299 -45.15 38.61 22.46
N HIS A 300 -45.24 39.39 21.38
CA HIS A 300 -45.08 40.84 21.40
C HIS A 300 -46.29 41.48 22.09
N ARG A 301 -46.02 42.41 23.02
CA ARG A 301 -46.94 43.47 23.40
C ARG A 301 -46.76 44.66 22.47
#